data_AF-A0A1J5D8W8-F1
#
_entry.id   AF-A0A1J5D8W8-F1
#
_cell.length_a   1.000
_cell.length_b   1.000
_cell.length_c   1.000
_cell.angle_alpha   90.00
_cell.angle_beta   90.00
_cell.angle_gamma   90.00
#
_symmetry.space_group_name_H-M   'P 1'
#
loop_
_entity.id
_entity.type
_entity.pdbx_description
1 polymer ?
#
loop_
_entity_poly.entity_id
_entity_poly.type
_entity_poly.pdbx_seq_one_letter_code
_entity_poly.pdbx_strand_id
1 'polypeptide(L)'
;MEDYSELIKRCKDKEEEAIIKGIAMGAVILSRMGPIYIKGSVKTFQDLALQFSPRLTSITTISDFDSFHESFVKAVQSHIKRKDAKHLSYGEAQKSINVFLKNYVDRSSLPDGATAKKVRPFLHVPLDSVMIRYFRKNYPQGYEKYILPEHRRINKQLKANNPKSIKIPDRVLSELQYIFQEVYLAWQNWFREIFPEKPVLLDTIWSLERGTD
;
A
#
# COMPACT_ATOMS: atom_id res chain seq x y z
N MET A 1 -3.06 0.65 24.83
CA MET A 1 -2.85 0.19 23.44
C MET A 1 -4.24 0.12 22.83
N GLU A 2 -4.46 0.72 21.65
CA GLU A 2 -5.78 0.62 21.00
C GLU A 2 -6.12 -0.85 20.75
N ASP A 3 -7.36 -1.24 21.03
CA ASP A 3 -7.85 -2.60 20.76
C ASP A 3 -8.39 -2.67 19.33
N TYR A 4 -7.75 -3.50 18.50
CA TYR A 4 -8.13 -3.71 17.12
C TYR A 4 -8.96 -4.98 16.90
N SER A 5 -9.30 -5.72 17.96
CA SER A 5 -9.97 -7.02 17.88
C SER A 5 -11.29 -6.96 17.10
N GLU A 6 -12.10 -5.93 17.35
CA GLU A 6 -13.36 -5.74 16.64
C GLU A 6 -13.16 -5.39 15.16
N LEU A 7 -12.15 -4.59 14.83
CA LEU A 7 -11.79 -4.30 13.43
C LEU A 7 -11.38 -5.59 12.71
N ILE A 8 -10.49 -6.36 13.32
CA ILE A 8 -9.99 -7.61 12.75
C ILE A 8 -11.17 -8.57 12.53
N LYS A 9 -12.05 -8.72 13.52
CA LYS A 9 -13.26 -9.55 13.41
C LYS A 9 -14.13 -9.12 12.23
N ARG A 10 -14.47 -7.82 12.14
CA ARG A 10 -15.26 -7.28 11.01
C ARG A 10 -14.58 -7.50 9.66
N CYS A 11 -13.26 -7.36 9.58
CA CYS A 11 -12.52 -7.64 8.35
C CYS A 11 -12.53 -9.12 7.98
N LYS A 12 -12.45 -10.04 8.96
CA LYS A 12 -12.59 -11.50 8.72
C LYS A 12 -13.99 -11.84 8.22
N ASP A 13 -15.02 -11.35 8.90
CA ASP A 13 -16.42 -11.62 8.57
C ASP A 13 -16.82 -11.12 7.18
N LYS A 14 -16.10 -10.13 6.65
CA LYS A 14 -16.37 -9.50 5.36
C LYS A 14 -15.32 -9.78 4.29
N GLU A 15 -14.34 -10.62 4.56
CA GLU A 15 -13.24 -10.91 3.64
C GLU A 15 -13.74 -11.53 2.33
N GLU A 16 -14.57 -12.57 2.41
CA GLU A 16 -15.10 -13.26 1.22
C GLU A 16 -15.92 -12.31 0.34
N GLU A 17 -16.81 -11.53 0.95
CA GLU A 17 -17.60 -10.51 0.26
C GLU A 17 -16.70 -9.46 -0.41
N ALA A 18 -15.64 -9.01 0.28
CA ALA A 18 -14.67 -8.07 -0.25
C ALA A 18 -13.82 -8.66 -1.37
N ILE A 19 -13.52 -9.95 -1.33
CA ILE A 19 -12.85 -10.67 -2.43
C ILE A 19 -13.75 -10.69 -3.66
N ILE A 20 -15.02 -11.09 -3.52
CA ILE A 20 -15.97 -11.15 -4.64
C ILE A 20 -16.16 -9.77 -5.28
N LYS A 21 -16.44 -8.74 -4.46
CA LYS A 21 -16.52 -7.34 -4.91
C LYS A 21 -15.21 -6.88 -5.57
N GLY A 22 -14.08 -7.28 -5.00
CA GLY A 22 -12.74 -6.96 -5.49
C GLY A 22 -12.35 -7.68 -6.78
N ILE A 23 -12.85 -8.89 -7.06
CA ILE A 23 -12.63 -9.63 -8.31
C ILE A 23 -13.44 -9.01 -9.45
N ALA A 24 -14.72 -8.70 -9.21
CA ALA A 24 -15.56 -7.94 -10.16
C ALA A 24 -14.92 -6.59 -10.56
N MET A 25 -14.11 -6.04 -9.66
CA MET A 25 -13.34 -4.82 -9.83
C MET A 25 -11.84 -5.02 -10.11
N GLY A 26 -11.31 -6.24 -10.21
CA GLY A 26 -9.90 -6.47 -10.53
C GLY A 26 -9.59 -6.00 -11.95
N ALA A 27 -10.53 -6.25 -12.86
CA ALA A 27 -10.58 -5.63 -14.19
C ALA A 27 -10.70 -4.09 -14.11
N VAL A 28 -11.38 -3.57 -13.07
CA VAL A 28 -11.52 -2.13 -12.82
C VAL A 28 -10.26 -1.50 -12.23
N ILE A 29 -9.43 -2.19 -11.44
CA ILE A 29 -8.16 -1.64 -10.95
C ILE A 29 -7.15 -1.54 -12.10
N LEU A 30 -7.08 -2.58 -12.95
CA LEU A 30 -6.33 -2.52 -14.21
C LEU A 30 -6.89 -1.45 -15.17
N SER A 31 -8.21 -1.23 -15.20
CA SER A 31 -8.80 -0.13 -15.99
C SER A 31 -8.61 1.25 -15.37
N ARG A 32 -8.54 1.38 -14.03
CA ARG A 32 -8.23 2.61 -13.28
C ARG A 32 -6.76 3.01 -13.35
N MET A 33 -5.87 2.12 -13.79
CA MET A 33 -4.52 2.47 -14.24
C MET A 33 -4.57 3.27 -15.55
N GLY A 34 -5.52 3.00 -16.45
CA GLY A 34 -5.65 3.64 -17.77
C GLY A 34 -5.87 5.17 -17.76
N PRO A 35 -6.58 5.75 -16.77
CA PRO A 35 -6.72 7.20 -16.63
C PRO A 35 -5.46 7.94 -16.19
N ILE A 36 -4.58 7.32 -15.40
CA ILE A 36 -3.45 8.00 -14.72
C ILE A 36 -2.16 7.86 -15.52
N TYR A 37 -1.96 6.72 -16.19
CA TYR A 37 -0.72 6.39 -16.87
C TYR A 37 -0.80 6.58 -18.39
N ILE A 38 0.37 6.71 -19.02
CA ILE A 38 0.50 6.73 -20.47
C ILE A 38 0.05 5.40 -21.11
N LYS A 39 -0.31 5.43 -22.40
CA LYS A 39 -0.67 4.22 -23.15
C LYS A 39 0.49 3.21 -23.12
N GLY A 40 0.21 1.95 -22.78
CA GLY A 40 1.22 0.88 -22.68
C GLY A 40 1.71 0.58 -21.25
N SER A 41 1.40 1.43 -20.26
CA SER A 41 1.86 1.22 -18.87
C SER A 41 1.35 -0.06 -18.20
N VAL A 42 0.18 -0.57 -18.62
CA VAL A 42 -0.32 -1.86 -18.11
C VAL A 42 0.59 -3.01 -18.53
N LYS A 43 1.02 -3.05 -19.80
CA LYS A 43 1.94 -4.09 -20.30
C LYS A 43 3.28 -3.99 -19.59
N THR A 44 3.83 -2.79 -19.47
CA THR A 44 5.09 -2.56 -18.73
C THR A 44 4.98 -3.02 -17.28
N PHE A 45 3.86 -2.76 -16.60
CA PHE A 45 3.65 -3.26 -15.24
C PHE A 45 3.59 -4.79 -15.19
N GLN A 46 2.91 -5.44 -16.15
CA GLN A 46 2.85 -6.91 -16.24
C GLN A 46 4.24 -7.51 -16.44
N ASP A 47 5.05 -6.93 -17.35
CA ASP A 47 6.42 -7.39 -17.60
C ASP A 47 7.29 -7.26 -16.34
N LEU A 48 7.19 -6.13 -15.62
CA LEU A 48 7.85 -5.95 -14.33
C LEU A 48 7.35 -6.94 -13.27
N ALA A 49 6.04 -7.17 -13.19
CA ALA A 49 5.47 -8.13 -12.24
C ALA A 49 5.99 -9.54 -12.49
N LEU A 50 6.09 -9.96 -13.75
CA LEU A 50 6.69 -11.25 -14.13
C LEU A 50 8.19 -11.30 -13.79
N GLN A 51 8.93 -10.22 -14.01
CA GLN A 51 10.35 -10.12 -13.65
C GLN A 51 10.57 -10.23 -12.13
N PHE A 52 9.71 -9.61 -11.33
CA PHE A 52 9.86 -9.56 -9.87
C PHE A 52 9.32 -10.80 -9.16
N SER A 53 8.29 -11.47 -9.69
CA SER A 53 7.63 -12.60 -9.01
C SER A 53 8.57 -13.72 -8.57
N PRO A 54 9.56 -14.18 -9.36
CA PRO A 54 10.50 -15.23 -8.93
C PRO A 54 11.31 -14.86 -7.68
N ARG A 55 11.56 -13.56 -7.45
CA ARG A 55 12.34 -13.07 -6.28
C ARG A 55 11.60 -13.25 -4.96
N LEU A 56 10.29 -13.53 -4.99
CA LEU A 56 9.52 -13.83 -3.77
C LEU A 56 10.05 -15.09 -3.05
N THR A 57 10.63 -16.03 -3.79
CA THR A 57 11.14 -17.30 -3.24
C THR A 57 12.28 -17.09 -2.24
N SER A 58 13.11 -16.05 -2.45
CA SER A 58 14.25 -15.71 -1.59
C SER A 58 13.89 -14.90 -0.35
N ILE A 59 12.64 -14.45 -0.20
CA ILE A 59 12.22 -13.63 0.94
C ILE A 59 12.11 -14.53 2.18
N THR A 60 12.78 -14.17 3.26
CA THR A 60 12.74 -14.91 4.53
C THR A 60 12.35 -14.03 5.72
N THR A 61 12.58 -12.73 5.61
CA THR A 61 12.28 -11.75 6.66
C THR A 61 11.42 -10.61 6.15
N ILE A 62 10.85 -9.83 7.08
CA ILE A 62 10.16 -8.56 6.75
C ILE A 62 11.12 -7.60 6.03
N SER A 63 12.38 -7.52 6.46
CA SER A 63 13.38 -6.65 5.83
C SER A 63 13.67 -7.04 4.39
N ASP A 64 13.70 -8.36 4.09
CA ASP A 64 13.85 -8.84 2.71
C ASP A 64 12.66 -8.41 1.86
N PHE A 65 11.44 -8.51 2.41
CA PHE A 65 10.21 -8.11 1.73
C PHE A 65 10.17 -6.61 1.47
N ASP A 66 10.51 -5.79 2.47
CA ASP A 66 10.52 -4.32 2.34
C ASP A 66 11.54 -3.88 1.28
N SER A 67 12.72 -4.51 1.24
CA SER A 67 13.75 -4.24 0.22
C SER A 67 13.32 -4.69 -1.18
N PHE A 68 12.68 -5.86 -1.28
CA PHE A 68 12.06 -6.34 -2.52
C PHE A 68 10.99 -5.36 -3.02
N HIS A 69 10.11 -4.92 -2.13
CA HIS A 69 9.01 -4.01 -2.43
C HIS A 69 9.52 -2.65 -2.90
N GLU A 70 10.49 -2.07 -2.18
CA GLU A 70 11.14 -0.81 -2.56
C GLU A 70 11.76 -0.91 -3.96
N SER A 71 12.48 -2.02 -4.23
CA SER A 71 13.08 -2.27 -5.55
C SER A 71 12.02 -2.29 -6.65
N PHE A 72 10.85 -2.88 -6.37
CA PHE A 72 9.75 -2.97 -7.32
C PHE A 72 9.10 -1.59 -7.53
N VAL A 73 8.89 -0.82 -6.46
CA VAL A 73 8.38 0.56 -6.53
C VAL A 73 9.30 1.42 -7.39
N LYS A 74 10.62 1.38 -7.14
CA LYS A 74 11.61 2.12 -7.93
C LYS A 74 11.57 1.72 -9.40
N ALA A 75 11.50 0.43 -9.71
CA ALA A 75 11.37 -0.05 -11.09
C ALA A 75 10.10 0.48 -11.77
N VAL A 76 8.96 0.47 -11.08
CA VAL A 76 7.71 1.06 -11.58
C VAL A 76 7.86 2.57 -11.82
N GLN A 77 8.43 3.32 -10.88
CA GLN A 77 8.64 4.77 -11.03
C GLN A 77 9.57 5.13 -12.20
N SER A 78 10.55 4.28 -12.52
CA SER A 78 11.46 4.48 -13.64
C SER A 78 10.83 4.19 -15.00
N HIS A 79 9.93 3.20 -15.10
CA HIS A 79 9.40 2.73 -16.37
C HIS A 79 7.96 3.21 -16.67
N ILE A 80 7.23 3.65 -15.64
CA ILE A 80 5.85 4.09 -15.76
C ILE A 80 5.74 5.56 -15.36
N LYS A 81 5.20 6.36 -16.29
CA LYS A 81 4.97 7.80 -16.09
C LYS A 81 3.48 8.12 -16.05
N ARG A 82 3.13 9.21 -15.38
CA ARG A 82 1.80 9.81 -15.44
C ARG A 82 1.54 10.39 -16.84
N LYS A 83 0.26 10.60 -17.18
CA LYS A 83 -0.13 11.24 -18.46
C LYS A 83 0.44 12.64 -18.67
N ASP A 84 0.67 13.38 -17.59
CA ASP A 84 1.34 14.68 -17.60
C ASP A 84 2.88 14.58 -17.70
N ALA A 85 3.40 13.39 -18.09
CA ALA A 85 4.81 13.04 -18.17
C ALA A 85 5.60 13.15 -16.85
N LYS A 86 4.93 13.42 -15.72
CA LYS A 86 5.56 13.45 -14.41
C LYS A 86 5.86 12.05 -13.89
N HIS A 87 6.89 11.97 -13.05
CA HIS A 87 7.20 10.78 -12.29
C HIS A 87 6.08 10.44 -11.31
N LEU A 88 5.95 9.16 -11.01
CA LEU A 88 5.05 8.71 -9.95
C LEU A 88 5.65 8.98 -8.59
N SER A 89 4.81 9.46 -7.67
CA SER A 89 5.13 9.40 -6.25
C SER A 89 5.24 7.95 -5.76
N TYR A 90 5.89 7.76 -4.61
CA TYR A 90 5.98 6.44 -3.99
C TYR A 90 4.57 5.91 -3.66
N GLY A 91 3.71 6.76 -3.09
CA GLY A 91 2.34 6.41 -2.75
C GLY A 91 1.47 6.00 -3.94
N GLU A 92 1.70 6.56 -5.14
CA GLU A 92 1.02 6.11 -6.36
C GLU A 92 1.57 4.78 -6.87
N ALA A 93 2.90 4.61 -6.92
CA ALA A 93 3.55 3.43 -7.50
C ALA A 93 3.31 2.16 -6.66
N GLN A 94 3.37 2.27 -5.32
CA GLN A 94 3.16 1.12 -4.42
C GLN A 94 1.78 0.48 -4.58
N LYS A 95 0.75 1.26 -4.95
CA LYS A 95 -0.64 0.80 -4.90
C LYS A 95 -0.88 -0.38 -5.82
N SER A 96 -0.44 -0.25 -7.08
CA SER A 96 -0.57 -1.30 -8.09
C SER A 96 0.21 -2.55 -7.70
N ILE A 97 1.39 -2.38 -7.09
CA ILE A 97 2.23 -3.48 -6.59
C ILE A 97 1.51 -4.24 -5.48
N ASN A 98 0.95 -3.54 -4.47
CA ASN A 98 0.27 -4.19 -3.36
C ASN A 98 -1.01 -4.91 -3.80
N VAL A 99 -1.76 -4.32 -4.74
CA VAL A 99 -2.91 -5.00 -5.33
C VAL A 99 -2.47 -6.26 -6.08
N PHE A 100 -1.40 -6.18 -6.87
CA PHE A 100 -0.85 -7.35 -7.56
C PHE A 100 -0.43 -8.44 -6.56
N LEU A 101 0.41 -8.10 -5.58
CA LEU A 101 0.93 -9.07 -4.61
C LEU A 101 -0.18 -9.69 -3.75
N LYS A 102 -1.20 -8.93 -3.38
CA LYS A 102 -2.41 -9.47 -2.72
C LYS A 102 -3.10 -10.53 -3.57
N ASN A 103 -3.31 -10.26 -4.86
CA ASN A 103 -3.97 -11.24 -5.72
C ASN A 103 -3.06 -12.44 -6.02
N TYR A 104 -1.79 -12.19 -6.32
CA TYR A 104 -0.82 -13.22 -6.69
C TYR A 104 -0.48 -14.13 -5.52
N VAL A 105 -0.08 -13.56 -4.37
CA VAL A 105 0.40 -14.31 -3.21
C VAL A 105 -0.76 -14.73 -2.31
N ASP A 106 -1.56 -13.78 -1.83
CA ASP A 106 -2.57 -14.10 -0.82
C ASP A 106 -3.70 -14.96 -1.39
N ARG A 107 -4.31 -14.50 -2.50
CA ARG A 107 -5.50 -15.13 -3.08
C ARG A 107 -5.19 -16.35 -3.95
N SER A 108 -4.17 -16.26 -4.80
CA SER A 108 -3.83 -17.34 -5.74
C SER A 108 -2.78 -18.32 -5.21
N SER A 109 -2.19 -18.08 -4.04
CA SER A 109 -1.11 -18.91 -3.46
C SER A 109 0.11 -19.10 -4.39
N LEU A 110 0.46 -18.08 -5.18
CA LEU A 110 1.60 -18.07 -6.08
C LEU A 110 2.83 -17.38 -5.45
N PRO A 111 4.07 -17.64 -5.93
CA PRO A 111 4.43 -18.51 -7.07
C PRO A 111 4.23 -20.00 -6.78
N ASP A 112 4.26 -20.39 -5.51
CA ASP A 112 3.95 -21.71 -4.99
C ASP A 112 3.38 -21.59 -3.57
N GLY A 113 2.68 -22.64 -3.11
CA GLY A 113 2.00 -22.61 -1.82
C GLY A 113 2.91 -22.41 -0.60
N ALA A 114 4.16 -22.89 -0.65
CA ALA A 114 5.10 -22.77 0.46
C ALA A 114 5.65 -21.33 0.55
N THR A 115 6.09 -20.78 -0.59
CA THR A 115 6.50 -19.37 -0.69
C THR A 115 5.35 -18.45 -0.31
N ALA A 116 4.15 -18.69 -0.80
CA ALA A 116 3.00 -17.85 -0.49
C ALA A 116 2.68 -17.85 1.01
N LYS A 117 2.64 -19.02 1.65
CA LYS A 117 2.42 -19.14 3.10
C LYS A 117 3.47 -18.36 3.91
N LYS A 118 4.74 -18.41 3.48
CA LYS A 118 5.86 -17.70 4.11
C LYS A 118 5.75 -16.18 3.95
N VAL A 119 5.35 -15.70 2.77
CA VAL A 119 5.36 -14.27 2.42
C VAL A 119 4.08 -13.53 2.86
N ARG A 120 2.94 -14.22 2.98
CA ARG A 120 1.65 -13.62 3.37
C ARG A 120 1.71 -12.66 4.57
N PRO A 121 2.37 -13.01 5.69
CA PRO A 121 2.48 -12.11 6.85
C PRO A 121 3.24 -10.81 6.55
N PHE A 122 4.07 -10.79 5.51
CA PHE A 122 4.90 -9.63 5.16
C PHE A 122 4.23 -8.69 4.16
N LEU A 123 3.15 -9.15 3.50
CA LEU A 123 2.44 -8.39 2.47
C LEU A 123 2.01 -7.02 3.00
N HIS A 124 2.33 -6.00 2.20
CA HIS A 124 1.85 -4.66 2.42
C HIS A 124 0.36 -4.53 2.09
N VAL A 125 -0.36 -3.77 2.92
CA VAL A 125 -1.74 -3.38 2.69
C VAL A 125 -1.76 -2.29 1.60
N PRO A 126 -2.58 -2.42 0.54
CA PRO A 126 -2.77 -1.34 -0.42
C PRO A 126 -3.21 -0.05 0.28
N LEU A 127 -2.31 0.94 0.33
CA LEU A 127 -2.60 2.21 0.99
C LEU A 127 -3.31 3.14 0.01
N ASP A 128 -4.44 3.71 0.42
CA ASP A 128 -5.14 4.76 -0.31
C ASP A 128 -5.89 5.74 0.60
N SER A 129 -6.57 6.72 0.00
CA SER A 129 -7.27 7.77 0.74
C SER A 129 -8.43 7.27 1.60
N VAL A 130 -9.01 6.10 1.29
CA VAL A 130 -10.04 5.47 2.13
C VAL A 130 -9.39 4.92 3.39
N MET A 131 -8.32 4.13 3.23
CA MET A 131 -7.55 3.56 4.34
C MET A 131 -7.03 4.66 5.28
N ILE A 132 -6.39 5.68 4.72
CA ILE A 132 -5.82 6.80 5.47
C ILE A 132 -6.90 7.55 6.25
N ARG A 133 -8.03 7.85 5.60
CA ARG A 133 -9.16 8.55 6.24
C ARG A 133 -9.75 7.72 7.37
N TYR A 134 -9.95 6.42 7.13
CA TYR A 134 -10.50 5.49 8.09
C TYR A 134 -9.65 5.44 9.36
N PHE A 135 -8.35 5.18 9.21
CA PHE A 135 -7.45 5.07 10.36
C PHE A 135 -7.27 6.40 11.10
N ARG A 136 -7.19 7.52 10.38
CA ARG A 136 -7.11 8.84 11.03
C ARG A 136 -8.36 9.18 11.83
N LYS A 137 -9.55 8.75 11.36
CA LYS A 137 -10.82 9.02 12.02
C LYS A 137 -11.07 8.09 13.20
N ASN A 138 -10.85 6.79 13.03
CA ASN A 138 -11.25 5.77 14.00
C ASN A 138 -10.13 5.42 15.00
N TYR A 139 -8.87 5.67 14.65
CA TYR A 139 -7.69 5.31 15.43
C TYR A 139 -6.70 6.49 15.55
N PRO A 140 -7.14 7.63 16.11
CA PRO A 140 -6.32 8.84 16.17
C PRO A 140 -5.06 8.66 17.03
N GLN A 141 -5.10 7.82 18.08
CA GLN A 141 -3.93 7.61 18.94
C GLN A 141 -2.86 6.80 18.20
N GLY A 142 -3.27 5.78 17.44
CA GLY A 142 -2.37 5.06 16.54
C GLY A 142 -1.78 6.00 15.48
N TYR A 143 -2.61 6.84 14.85
CA TYR A 143 -2.10 7.81 13.87
C TYR A 143 -1.06 8.78 14.47
N GLU A 144 -1.31 9.29 15.67
CA GLU A 144 -0.36 10.13 16.41
C GLU A 144 0.94 9.41 16.79
N LYS A 145 0.86 8.12 17.10
CA LYS A 145 2.01 7.28 17.45
C LYS A 145 2.88 6.95 16.24
N TYR A 146 2.30 6.54 15.12
CA TYR A 146 3.06 5.99 13.98
C TYR A 146 3.33 7.02 12.87
N ILE A 147 2.35 7.86 12.53
CA ILE A 147 2.37 8.64 11.30
C ILE A 147 2.80 10.09 11.55
N LEU A 148 2.28 10.71 12.60
CA LEU A 148 2.58 12.10 12.92
C LEU A 148 4.07 12.37 13.18
N PRO A 149 4.86 11.47 13.80
CA PRO A 149 6.30 11.67 13.95
C PRO A 149 7.02 11.75 12.60
N GLU A 150 6.64 10.92 11.63
CA GLU A 150 7.23 10.94 10.29
C GLU A 150 6.88 12.23 9.52
N HIS A 151 5.63 12.71 9.62
CA HIS A 151 5.25 14.01 9.04
C HIS A 151 6.05 15.18 9.64
N ARG A 152 6.27 15.16 10.97
CA ARG A 152 7.10 16.16 11.65
C ARG A 152 8.55 16.08 11.19
N ARG A 153 9.10 14.87 11.04
CA ARG A 153 10.46 14.63 10.55
C ARG A 153 10.65 15.18 9.14
N ILE A 154 9.73 14.89 8.22
CA ILE A 154 9.77 15.39 6.84
C ILE A 154 9.73 16.93 6.81
N ASN A 155 8.79 17.54 7.52
CA ASN A 155 8.70 19.00 7.59
C ASN A 155 9.99 19.63 8.17
N LYS A 156 10.61 18.98 9.16
CA LYS A 156 11.90 19.42 9.72
C LYS A 156 13.03 19.31 8.68
N GLN A 157 13.09 18.23 7.92
CA GLN A 157 14.09 18.04 6.86
C GLN A 157 13.91 19.05 5.72
N LEU A 158 12.68 19.30 5.28
CA LEU A 158 12.38 20.32 4.27
C LEU A 158 12.83 21.71 4.73
N LYS A 159 12.55 22.07 5.99
CA LYS A 159 12.98 23.33 6.59
C LYS A 159 14.50 23.44 6.73
N ALA A 160 15.18 22.33 7.05
CA ALA A 160 16.64 22.30 7.12
C ALA A 160 17.28 22.49 5.72
N ASN A 161 16.73 21.85 4.69
CA ASN A 161 17.23 21.94 3.32
C ASN A 161 16.89 23.27 2.64
N ASN A 162 15.77 23.88 3.02
CA ASN A 162 15.36 25.19 2.56
C ASN A 162 14.64 25.95 3.70
N PRO A 163 15.31 26.89 4.39
CA PRO A 163 14.72 27.64 5.50
C PRO A 163 13.47 28.44 5.14
N LYS A 164 13.26 28.76 3.85
CA LYS A 164 12.06 29.44 3.33
C LYS A 164 10.91 28.48 2.98
N SER A 165 11.11 27.17 3.12
CA SER A 165 10.05 26.19 2.83
C SER A 165 8.89 26.35 3.81
N ILE A 166 7.68 26.29 3.27
CA ILE A 166 6.44 26.34 4.05
C ILE A 166 6.18 24.95 4.62
N LYS A 167 5.77 24.89 5.89
CA LYS A 167 5.32 23.63 6.51
C LYS A 167 4.18 23.05 5.69
N ILE A 168 4.35 21.83 5.19
CA ILE A 168 3.30 21.10 4.49
C ILE A 168 2.27 20.61 5.53
N PRO A 169 0.98 20.94 5.38
CA PRO A 169 -0.05 20.48 6.31
C PRO A 169 -0.16 18.95 6.34
N ASP A 170 -0.46 18.37 7.51
CA ASP A 170 -0.55 16.91 7.66
C ASP A 170 -1.60 16.27 6.73
N ARG A 171 -2.69 17.01 6.45
CA ARG A 171 -3.71 16.60 5.48
C ARG A 171 -3.11 16.37 4.08
N VAL A 172 -2.18 17.22 3.66
CA VAL A 172 -1.53 17.15 2.33
C VAL A 172 -0.51 16.02 2.31
N LEU A 173 0.31 15.86 3.37
CA LEU A 173 1.25 14.73 3.50
C LEU A 173 0.55 13.36 3.55
N SER A 174 -0.74 13.34 3.84
CA SER A 174 -1.59 12.14 3.81
C SER A 174 -2.19 11.83 2.44
N GLU A 175 -1.93 12.64 1.41
CA GLU A 175 -2.38 12.35 0.03
C GLU A 175 -1.34 11.48 -0.68
N LEU A 176 -1.80 10.48 -1.45
CA LEU A 176 -0.90 9.51 -2.10
C LEU A 176 0.24 10.16 -2.91
N GLN A 177 -0.03 11.28 -3.58
CA GLN A 177 0.96 12.03 -4.36
C GLN A 177 2.11 12.64 -3.52
N TYR A 178 1.90 12.78 -2.21
CA TYR A 178 2.84 13.36 -1.25
C TYR A 178 3.31 12.36 -0.18
N ILE A 179 2.90 11.09 -0.27
CA ILE A 179 3.40 10.05 0.63
C ILE A 179 4.80 9.65 0.19
N PHE A 180 5.78 10.03 1.02
CA PHE A 180 7.16 9.59 0.95
C PHE A 180 7.30 8.15 1.44
N GLN A 181 8.40 7.50 1.06
CA GLN A 181 8.65 6.10 1.38
C GLN A 181 8.56 5.82 2.89
N GLU A 182 9.10 6.70 3.72
CA GLU A 182 9.17 6.46 5.16
C GLU A 182 7.80 6.59 5.84
N VAL A 183 6.96 7.53 5.38
CA VAL A 183 5.57 7.62 5.83
C VAL A 183 4.81 6.38 5.39
N TYR A 184 5.03 5.92 4.15
CA TYR A 184 4.45 4.68 3.66
C TYR A 184 4.85 3.48 4.53
N LEU A 185 6.14 3.31 4.84
CA LEU A 185 6.61 2.21 5.69
C LEU A 185 6.07 2.31 7.12
N ALA A 186 5.91 3.52 7.66
CA ALA A 186 5.26 3.72 8.96
C ALA A 186 3.80 3.20 8.97
N TRP A 187 3.04 3.43 7.89
CA TRP A 187 1.72 2.83 7.72
C TRP A 187 1.78 1.30 7.68
N GLN A 188 2.69 0.73 6.91
CA GLN A 188 2.80 -0.73 6.79
C GLN A 188 3.23 -1.39 8.10
N ASN A 189 4.14 -0.77 8.85
CA ASN A 189 4.55 -1.24 10.17
C ASN A 189 3.38 -1.18 11.16
N TRP A 190 2.59 -0.11 11.14
CA TRP A 190 1.39 -0.03 11.96
C TRP A 190 0.39 -1.13 11.61
N PHE A 191 0.14 -1.38 10.33
CA PHE A 191 -0.77 -2.45 9.89
C PHE A 191 -0.30 -3.85 10.28
N ARG A 192 1.01 -4.10 10.25
CA ARG A 192 1.61 -5.36 10.73
C ARG A 192 1.46 -5.53 12.24
N GLU A 193 1.52 -4.45 13.02
CA GLU A 193 1.26 -4.52 14.46
C GLU A 193 -0.21 -4.81 14.76
N ILE A 194 -1.13 -4.27 13.95
CA ILE A 194 -2.57 -4.53 14.09
C ILE A 194 -2.89 -6.00 13.85
N PHE A 195 -2.42 -6.59 12.75
CA PHE A 195 -2.70 -8.00 12.45
C PHE A 195 -1.51 -8.71 11.80
N PRO A 196 -0.55 -9.21 12.60
CA PRO A 196 0.75 -9.68 12.12
C PRO A 196 0.67 -10.93 11.24
N GLU A 197 -0.34 -11.77 11.44
CA GLU A 197 -0.51 -13.01 10.68
C GLU A 197 -0.92 -12.77 9.22
N LYS A 198 -1.71 -11.72 8.96
CA LYS A 198 -2.22 -11.38 7.63
C LYS A 198 -2.58 -9.89 7.55
N PRO A 199 -1.60 -8.97 7.51
CA PRO A 199 -1.86 -7.52 7.51
C PRO A 199 -2.79 -7.11 6.36
N VAL A 200 -2.65 -7.75 5.20
CA VAL A 200 -3.44 -7.49 3.99
C VAL A 200 -4.95 -7.66 4.19
N LEU A 201 -5.40 -8.36 5.23
CA LEU A 201 -6.81 -8.46 5.61
C LEU A 201 -7.43 -7.06 5.86
N LEU A 202 -6.65 -6.10 6.33
CA LEU A 202 -7.14 -4.74 6.61
C LEU A 202 -7.62 -4.02 5.34
N ASP A 203 -7.19 -4.45 4.14
CA ASP A 203 -7.71 -3.94 2.88
C ASP A 203 -9.24 -4.13 2.74
N THR A 204 -9.84 -5.07 3.48
CA THR A 204 -11.29 -5.25 3.57
C THR A 204 -12.03 -3.97 4.01
N ILE A 205 -11.38 -3.07 4.75
CA ILE A 205 -11.91 -1.74 5.11
C ILE A 205 -12.42 -0.99 3.88
N TRP A 206 -11.73 -1.13 2.74
CA TRP A 206 -12.16 -0.49 1.49
C TRP A 206 -13.58 -0.89 1.08
N SER A 207 -13.96 -2.15 1.30
CA SER A 207 -15.31 -2.67 1.03
C SER A 207 -16.32 -2.20 2.09
N LEU A 208 -15.89 -2.18 3.36
CA LEU A 208 -16.73 -1.76 4.49
C LEU A 208 -17.18 -0.30 4.36
N GLU A 209 -16.26 0.59 3.98
CA GLU A 209 -16.52 2.03 3.96
C GLU A 209 -17.24 2.52 2.70
N ARG A 210 -17.27 1.73 1.62
CA ARG A 210 -17.93 2.10 0.35
C ARG A 210 -19.37 1.62 0.22
N GLY A 211 -19.83 0.78 1.14
CA GLY A 211 -21.23 0.35 1.21
C GLY A 211 -22.12 1.26 2.06
N THR A 212 -21.55 2.34 2.63
CA THR A 212 -22.21 3.27 3.55
C THR A 212 -22.49 4.66 2.95
N ASP A 213 -22.27 4.83 1.64
CA ASP A 213 -22.68 6.01 0.87
C ASP A 213 -23.97 5.71 0.07
#